data_AF-A0A1I2FR01-F1
#
_entry.id   AF-A0A1I2FR01-F1
#
_cell.length_a   1.000
_cell.length_b   1.000
_cell.length_c   1.000
_cell.angle_alpha   90.00
_cell.angle_beta   90.00
_cell.angle_gamma   90.00
#
_symmetry.space_group_name_H-M   'P 1'
#
loop_
_entity.id
_entity.type
_entity.pdbx_description
1 polymer ?
#
loop_
_entity_poly.entity_id
_entity_poly.type
_entity_poly.pdbx_seq_one_letter_code
_entity_poly.pdbx_strand_id
1 'polypeptide(L)'
;MDFVADQLFYGRKIRSLTVVDNYSRQCLAIYVGQSLKSEDVVAVMNRLQSLYLTVPERIQVDNGSEFISKFLDKCGAARAGL
;
A
#
# COMPACT_ATOMS: atom_id res chain seq x y z
N MET A 1 5.50 2.84 1.58
CA MET A 1 4.64 1.66 1.41
C MET A 1 5.45 0.60 0.68
N ASP A 2 5.32 -0.66 1.05
CA ASP A 2 6.14 -1.71 0.46
C ASP A 2 5.37 -3.03 0.31
N PHE A 3 5.83 -3.87 -0.62
CA PHE A 3 5.32 -5.20 -0.86
C PHE A 3 6.36 -6.23 -0.44
N VAL A 4 6.07 -6.95 0.64
CA VAL A 4 6.90 -8.07 1.07
C VAL A 4 6.29 -9.35 0.51
N ALA A 5 7.09 -10.16 -0.18
CA ALA A 5 6.69 -11.46 -0.67
C ALA A 5 7.31 -12.55 0.20
N ASP A 6 6.52 -13.56 0.55
CA ASP A 6 6.97 -14.69 1.33
C ASP A 6 6.35 -16.00 0.80
N GLN A 7 6.87 -17.14 1.24
CA GLN A 7 6.39 -18.46 0.87
C GLN A 7 6.10 -19.27 2.12
N LEU A 8 4.85 -19.74 2.21
CA LEU A 8 4.43 -20.64 3.28
C LEU A 8 5.10 -22.00 3.13
N PHE A 9 5.23 -22.72 4.25
CA PHE A 9 5.93 -24.01 4.33
C PHE A 9 5.43 -25.07 3.33
N TYR A 10 4.20 -24.95 2.85
CA TYR A 10 3.57 -25.83 1.85
C TYR A 10 3.67 -25.28 0.41
N GLY A 11 4.62 -24.38 0.15
CA GLY A 11 4.94 -23.87 -1.19
C GLY A 11 4.04 -22.74 -1.71
N ARG A 12 3.00 -22.36 -0.97
CA ARG A 12 2.08 -21.29 -1.39
C ARG A 12 2.71 -19.91 -1.14
N LYS A 13 2.78 -19.09 -2.18
CA LYS A 13 3.28 -17.71 -2.09
C LYS A 13 2.23 -16.79 -1.47
N ILE A 14 2.69 -15.89 -0.63
CA ILE A 14 1.92 -14.78 -0.08
C ILE A 14 2.65 -13.47 -0.36
N ARG A 15 1.88 -12.38 -0.42
CA ARG A 15 2.40 -11.02 -0.49
C ARG A 15 1.68 -10.18 0.55
N SER A 16 2.41 -9.35 1.26
CA SER A 16 1.88 -8.39 2.21
C SER A 16 2.18 -6.97 1.76
N LEU A 17 1.12 -6.16 1.68
CA LEU A 17 1.20 -4.73 1.55
C LEU A 17 1.40 -4.11 2.93
N THR A 18 2.48 -3.36 3.10
CA THR A 18 2.76 -2.63 4.34
C THR A 18 2.66 -1.13 4.07
N VAL A 19 1.88 -0.44 4.91
CA VAL A 19 1.77 1.00 4.90
C VAL A 19 2.31 1.53 6.21
N VAL A 20 3.37 2.31 6.11
CA VAL A 20 4.07 2.91 7.24
C VAL A 20 4.09 4.40 7.00
N ASP A 21 3.79 5.16 8.05
CA ASP A 21 3.98 6.60 8.05
C ASP A 21 5.47 6.91 8.29
N ASN A 22 6.09 7.64 7.36
CA ASN A 22 7.52 7.92 7.42
C ASN A 22 7.88 8.92 8.53
N TYR A 23 6.96 9.81 8.93
CA TYR A 23 7.22 10.80 9.96
C TYR A 23 7.21 10.19 11.37
N SER A 24 6.11 9.51 11.72
CA SER A 24 5.92 8.89 13.03
C SER A 24 6.54 7.49 13.15
N ARG A 25 6.98 6.91 12.03
CA ARG A 25 7.43 5.51 11.91
C ARG A 25 6.39 4.48 12.36
N GLN A 26 5.11 4.86 12.35
CA GLN A 26 4.01 3.98 12.73
C GLN A 26 3.56 3.13 11.55
N CYS A 27 3.26 1.85 11.80
CA CYS A 27 2.63 0.99 10.82
C CYS A 27 1.12 1.23 10.83
N LEU A 28 0.60 1.82 9.75
CA LEU A 28 -0.81 2.17 9.62
C LEU A 28 -1.66 0.98 9.17
N ALA A 29 -1.10 0.11 8.32
CA ALA A 29 -1.76 -1.12 7.88
C ALA A 29 -0.77 -2.18 7.40
N ILE A 30 -1.14 -3.43 7.62
CA ILE A 30 -0.55 -4.61 6.97
C ILE A 30 -1.70 -5.40 6.36
N TYR A 31 -1.69 -5.58 5.05
CA TYR A 31 -2.69 -6.36 4.33
C TYR A 31 -2.02 -7.53 3.62
N VAL A 32 -2.41 -8.75 3.98
CA VAL A 32 -1.80 -9.99 3.46
C VAL A 32 -2.76 -10.66 2.49
N GLY A 33 -2.27 -10.97 1.29
CA GLY A 33 -3.02 -11.68 0.26
C GLY A 33 -2.09 -12.60 -0.54
N GLN A 34 -2.65 -13.49 -1.34
CA GLN A 34 -1.84 -14.35 -2.21
C GLN A 34 -1.49 -13.68 -3.54
N SER A 35 -2.42 -12.84 -4.03
CA SER A 35 -2.21 -11.95 -5.15
C SER A 35 -2.80 -10.61 -4.77
N LEU A 36 -1.95 -9.60 -4.62
CA LEU A 36 -2.36 -8.25 -4.32
C LEU A 36 -2.56 -7.50 -5.63
N LYS A 37 -3.80 -7.09 -5.91
CA LYS A 37 -4.14 -6.29 -7.07
C LYS A 37 -4.14 -4.80 -6.72
N SER A 38 -4.20 -3.95 -7.75
CA SER A 38 -4.36 -2.50 -7.57
C SER A 38 -5.62 -2.15 -6.78
N GLU A 39 -6.69 -2.92 -6.96
CA GLU A 39 -7.96 -2.76 -6.26
C GLU A 39 -7.82 -2.97 -4.74
N ASP A 40 -7.02 -3.96 -4.32
CA ASP A 40 -6.73 -4.20 -2.91
C ASP A 40 -5.98 -3.02 -2.29
N VAL A 41 -4.99 -2.47 -3.01
CA VAL A 41 -4.22 -1.30 -2.55
C VAL A 41 -5.13 -0.09 -2.39
N VAL A 42 -6.00 0.17 -3.37
CA VAL A 42 -6.97 1.28 -3.31
C VAL A 42 -7.91 1.10 -2.12
N ALA A 43 -8.41 -0.12 -1.87
CA ALA A 43 -9.29 -0.39 -0.75
C ALA A 43 -8.60 -0.15 0.61
N VAL A 44 -7.35 -0.60 0.77
CA VAL A 44 -6.55 -0.35 1.99
C VAL A 44 -6.32 1.14 2.18
N MET A 45 -5.93 1.86 1.14
CA MET A 45 -5.67 3.30 1.24
C MET A 45 -6.94 4.11 1.51
N ASN A 46 -8.07 3.78 0.89
CA ASN A 46 -9.36 4.42 1.19
C ASN A 46 -9.78 4.17 2.64
N ARG A 47 -9.56 2.94 3.14
CA ARG A 47 -9.80 2.61 4.55
C ARG A 47 -8.91 3.45 5.47
N LEU A 48 -7.62 3.61 5.14
CA LEU A 48 -6.71 4.45 5.91
C LEU A 48 -7.15 5.92 5.90
N GLN A 49 -7.55 6.47 4.75
CA GLN A 49 -8.09 7.84 4.70
C GLN A 49 -9.33 7.99 5.57
N SER A 50 -10.24 7.03 5.54
CA SER A 50 -11.43 7.05 6.39
C SER A 50 -11.11 6.93 7.88
N LEU A 51 -10.06 6.20 8.26
CA LEU A 51 -9.67 5.98 9.65
C LEU A 51 -8.92 7.17 10.24
N TYR A 52 -7.98 7.74 9.47
CA TYR A 52 -7.10 8.81 9.93
C TYR A 52 -7.59 10.21 9.53
N LEU A 53 -8.70 10.30 8.79
CA LEU A 53 -9.27 11.55 8.24
C LEU A 53 -8.23 12.43 7.54
N THR A 54 -7.19 11.81 7.01
CA THR A 54 -6.01 12.48 6.48
C THR A 54 -5.59 11.80 5.19
N VAL A 55 -5.29 12.61 4.17
CA VAL A 55 -4.71 12.16 2.91
C VAL A 55 -3.20 12.37 3.01
N PRO A 56 -2.36 11.34 2.78
CA PRO A 56 -0.92 11.53 2.77
C PRO A 56 -0.51 12.50 1.66
N GLU A 57 0.34 13.46 2.00
CA GLU A 57 0.85 14.46 1.04
C GLU A 57 1.78 13.85 0.00
N ARG A 58 2.44 12.72 0.33
CA ARG A 58 3.30 11.98 -0.59
C ARG A 58 3.20 10.49 -0.29
N ILE A 59 3.11 9.70 -1.36
CA ILE A 59 3.19 8.24 -1.26
C ILE A 59 4.48 7.80 -1.96
N GLN A 60 5.32 7.12 -1.20
CA GLN A 60 6.52 6.45 -1.70
C GLN A 60 6.29 4.95 -1.68
N VAL A 61 6.63 4.27 -2.78
CA VAL A 61 6.58 2.81 -2.88
C VAL A 61 7.86 2.29 -3.49
N ASP A 62 8.55 1.42 -2.77
CA ASP A 62 9.88 0.95 -3.18
C ASP A 62 9.84 -0.19 -4.22
N ASN A 63 8.72 -0.95 -4.32
CA ASN A 63 8.68 -2.20 -5.10
C ASN A 63 7.46 -2.41 -6.02
N GLY A 64 6.81 -1.35 -6.54
CA GLY A 64 5.70 -1.53 -7.46
C GLY A 64 5.07 -0.25 -8.00
N SER A 65 5.67 0.34 -9.04
CA SER A 65 5.18 1.55 -9.69
C SER A 65 3.84 1.36 -10.41
N GLU A 66 3.54 0.15 -10.87
CA GLU A 66 2.34 -0.18 -11.68
C GLU A 66 1.02 -0.04 -10.91
N PHE A 67 1.05 -0.18 -9.58
CA PHE A 67 -0.16 -0.10 -8.74
C PHE A 67 -0.46 1.34 -8.29
N ILE A 68 0.57 2.19 -8.25
CA ILE A 68 0.48 3.58 -7.75
C ILE A 68 -0.21 4.47 -8.78
N SER A 69 0.09 4.30 -10.07
CA SER A 69 -0.48 5.13 -11.14
C SER A 69 -2.01 5.11 -11.10
N LYS A 70 -2.63 3.93 -10.97
CA LYS A 70 -4.09 3.80 -10.88
C LYS A 70 -4.66 4.31 -9.55
N PHE A 71 -3.91 4.23 -8.46
CA PHE A 71 -4.35 4.76 -7.17
C PHE A 71 -4.33 6.29 -7.16
N LEU A 72 -3.23 6.91 -7.61
CA LEU A 72 -3.08 8.37 -7.66
C LEU A 72 -4.14 9.02 -8.54
N ASP A 73 -4.43 8.42 -9.69
CA ASP A 73 -5.47 8.88 -10.61
C ASP A 73 -6.85 8.91 -9.93
N LYS A 74 -7.12 7.94 -9.04
CA LYS A 74 -8.42 7.77 -8.39
C LYS A 74 -8.57 8.50 -7.06
N CYS A 75 -7.48 8.80 -6.37
CA CYS A 75 -7.50 9.22 -4.97
C CYS A 75 -7.01 10.66 -4.74
N GLY A 76 -6.51 11.35 -5.78
CA GLY A 76 -6.09 12.75 -5.67
C GLY A 76 -4.92 13.01 -4.71
N ALA A 77 -4.23 11.97 -4.24
CA ALA A 77 -3.07 12.11 -3.39
C ALA A 77 -1.94 12.81 -4.15
N ALA A 78 -1.31 13.80 -3.53
CA ALA A 78 -0.28 14.61 -4.17
C ALA A 78 0.96 13.73 -4.47
N ARG A 79 1.25 13.60 -5.77
CA ARG A 79 2.51 13.13 -6.40
C ARG A 79 3.15 11.86 -5.82
N ALA A 80 3.22 10.80 -6.64
CA ALA A 80 4.18 9.71 -6.44
C ALA A 80 5.58 10.30 -6.36
N GLY A 81 6.23 10.13 -5.22
CA GLY A 81 7.67 10.28 -5.14
C GLY A 81 8.31 9.02 -5.67
N LEU A 82 8.90 9.10 -6.86
CA LEU A 82 9.94 8.17 -7.30
C LEU A 82 11.15 8.27 -6.36
#